data_AF-A0A401QM00-F1
#
_entry.id   AF-A0A401QM00-F1
#
_cell.length_a   1.000
_cell.length_b   1.000
_cell.length_c   1.000
_cell.angle_alpha   90.00
_cell.angle_beta   90.00
_cell.angle_gamma   90.00
#
_symmetry.space_group_name_H-M   'P 1'
#
loop_
_entity.id
_entity.type
_entity.pdbx_description
1 polymer ?
#
loop_
_entity_poly.entity_id
_entity_poly.type
_entity_poly.pdbx_seq_one_letter_code
_entity_poly.pdbx_strand_id
1 'polypeptide(L)'
;DAEKDSLKVKLLQLQCHFTWNLQVENFNWDDLLERIHYTIEADIVNYKVMPYNLLTFINCVRGNCEESFNNLWEADEILMKCHQFETEKWSIVTYGNAAWAYYHVGELEEAQSYLDKLERICQQFPDATRYTAMIPEVYGEKGWSLLKFGWKYYEEASKCTEKAVAEDADNVEWNTAHATAMFRIKEPVDATQLPERCKVVKQLHRALALSPTDSFLKIMLALRLQEFKRKEGSHRLLKEVLQNSPDDPYII
;
A
#
# COMPACT_ATOMS: atom_id res chain seq x y z
N ASP A 1 1.23 -30.81 13.81
CA ASP A 1 -0.07 -30.95 14.48
C ASP A 1 -1.09 -30.87 13.36
N ALA A 2 -1.83 -31.95 13.11
CA ALA A 2 -2.54 -32.14 11.84
C ALA A 2 -3.57 -31.03 11.56
N GLU A 3 -4.18 -30.49 12.61
CA GLU A 3 -5.10 -29.35 12.53
C GLU A 3 -4.36 -28.07 12.12
N LYS A 4 -3.25 -27.76 12.79
CA LYS A 4 -2.39 -26.62 12.47
C LYS A 4 -1.86 -26.70 11.04
N ASP A 5 -1.44 -27.88 10.59
CA ASP A 5 -0.93 -28.11 9.24
C ASP A 5 -2.03 -27.93 8.18
N SER A 6 -3.24 -28.42 8.45
CA SER A 6 -4.42 -28.21 7.59
C SER A 6 -4.81 -26.74 7.48
N LEU A 7 -4.82 -26.02 8.59
CA LEU A 7 -5.17 -24.60 8.63
C LEU A 7 -4.15 -23.75 7.85
N LYS A 8 -2.86 -24.07 7.97
CA LYS A 8 -1.79 -23.40 7.23
C LYS A 8 -2.01 -23.45 5.71
N VAL A 9 -2.50 -24.56 5.17
CA VAL A 9 -2.81 -24.69 3.73
C VAL A 9 -3.90 -23.71 3.28
N LYS A 10 -4.88 -23.42 4.14
CA LYS A 10 -5.91 -22.40 3.86
C LYS A 10 -5.32 -20.99 3.94
N LEU A 11 -4.52 -20.71 4.97
CA LEU A 11 -3.89 -19.41 5.20
C LEU A 11 -2.93 -18.99 4.07
N LEU A 12 -2.25 -19.96 3.44
CA LEU A 12 -1.37 -19.70 2.30
C LEU A 12 -2.11 -19.26 1.02
N GLN A 13 -3.43 -19.40 0.95
CA GLN A 13 -4.23 -18.96 -0.20
C GLN A 13 -4.63 -17.49 -0.12
N LEU A 14 -4.49 -16.87 1.06
CA LEU A 14 -4.96 -15.51 1.33
C LEU A 14 -4.21 -14.46 0.52
N GLN A 15 -4.79 -13.26 0.45
CA GLN A 15 -4.13 -12.07 -0.07
C GLN A 15 -3.96 -11.05 1.04
N CYS A 16 -2.91 -11.24 1.81
CA CYS A 16 -2.48 -10.35 2.87
C CYS A 16 -0.95 -10.30 2.98
N HIS A 17 -0.42 -9.51 3.90
CA HIS A 17 1.01 -9.23 4.02
C HIS A 17 1.86 -10.51 4.23
N PHE A 18 1.33 -11.50 4.95
CA PHE A 18 1.97 -12.79 5.18
C PHE A 18 2.14 -13.65 3.92
N THR A 19 1.37 -13.37 2.88
CA THR A 19 1.34 -14.12 1.61
C THR A 19 1.91 -13.34 0.42
N TRP A 20 2.31 -12.08 0.62
CA TRP A 20 2.87 -11.22 -0.42
C TRP A 20 4.39 -11.33 -0.60
N ASN A 21 5.02 -12.37 -0.03
CA ASN A 21 6.45 -12.65 -0.17
C ASN A 21 7.35 -11.44 0.17
N LEU A 22 6.96 -10.68 1.19
CA LEU A 22 7.75 -9.58 1.74
C LEU A 22 8.97 -10.16 2.44
N GLN A 23 10.17 -9.68 2.10
CA GLN A 23 11.40 -10.15 2.75
C GLN A 23 11.46 -9.56 4.14
N VAL A 24 11.52 -10.47 5.11
CA VAL A 24 11.58 -10.15 6.53
C VAL A 24 12.95 -10.44 7.12
N GLU A 25 13.74 -11.33 6.49
CA GLU A 25 15.06 -11.71 7.00
C GLU A 25 16.07 -10.57 6.86
N ASN A 26 16.70 -10.22 8.00
CA ASN A 26 17.70 -9.15 8.12
C ASN A 26 17.20 -7.77 7.63
N PHE A 27 15.88 -7.57 7.61
CA PHE A 27 15.30 -6.29 7.22
C PHE A 27 15.55 -5.24 8.31
N ASN A 28 15.99 -4.05 7.92
CA ASN A 28 16.10 -2.92 8.85
C ASN A 28 14.71 -2.30 9.05
N TRP A 29 14.07 -2.65 10.16
CA TRP A 29 12.72 -2.22 10.48
C TRP A 29 12.61 -0.77 10.94
N ASP A 30 13.67 -0.19 11.50
CA ASP A 30 13.60 1.09 12.20
C ASP A 30 13.18 2.23 11.26
N ASP A 31 13.86 2.36 10.11
CA ASP A 31 13.51 3.33 9.06
C ASP A 31 12.09 3.11 8.51
N LEU A 32 11.68 1.86 8.36
CA LEU A 32 10.35 1.54 7.84
C LEU A 32 9.26 1.93 8.83
N LEU A 33 9.44 1.61 10.11
CA LEU A 33 8.50 1.92 11.18
C LEU A 33 8.38 3.43 11.35
N GLU A 34 9.49 4.17 11.38
CA GLU A 34 9.49 5.63 11.46
C GLU A 34 8.68 6.25 10.30
N ARG A 35 8.90 5.78 9.07
CA ARG A 35 8.13 6.24 7.91
C ARG A 35 6.64 5.88 7.98
N ILE A 36 6.30 4.72 8.51
CA ILE A 36 4.88 4.33 8.68
C ILE A 36 4.23 5.18 9.77
N HIS A 37 4.88 5.38 10.91
CA HIS A 37 4.36 6.24 11.98
C HIS A 37 4.20 7.68 11.52
N TYR A 38 5.18 8.23 10.81
CA TYR A 38 5.04 9.55 10.18
C TYR A 38 3.84 9.62 9.23
N THR A 39 3.61 8.57 8.43
CA THR A 39 2.45 8.49 7.52
C THR A 39 1.12 8.57 8.29
N ILE A 40 1.04 7.93 9.46
CA ILE A 40 -0.15 7.93 10.33
C ILE A 40 -0.31 9.30 11.01
N GLU A 41 0.75 9.81 11.63
CA GLU A 41 0.72 11.08 12.40
C GLU A 41 0.42 12.30 11.52
N ALA A 42 0.97 12.33 10.30
CA ALA A 42 0.75 13.40 9.34
C ALA A 42 -0.52 13.21 8.47
N ASP A 43 -1.32 12.17 8.74
CA ASP A 43 -2.57 11.85 8.05
C ASP A 43 -2.42 11.81 6.50
N ILE A 44 -1.32 11.23 6.02
CA ILE A 44 -0.94 11.29 4.60
C ILE A 44 -1.81 10.37 3.72
N VAL A 45 -2.23 9.23 4.27
CA VAL A 45 -2.93 8.18 3.53
C VAL A 45 -4.42 8.22 3.85
N ASN A 46 -5.25 8.35 2.81
CA ASN A 46 -6.70 8.39 2.94
C ASN A 46 -7.27 7.09 3.54
N TYR A 47 -6.71 5.94 3.16
CA TYR A 47 -7.11 4.64 3.70
C TYR A 47 -6.31 4.28 4.95
N LYS A 48 -6.77 4.83 6.07
CA LYS A 48 -6.10 4.73 7.38
C LYS A 48 -5.86 3.29 7.86
N VAL A 49 -6.60 2.32 7.33
CA VAL A 49 -6.44 0.90 7.67
C VAL A 49 -5.11 0.30 7.15
N MET A 50 -4.60 0.76 5.99
CA MET A 50 -3.43 0.14 5.34
C MET A 50 -2.14 0.23 6.19
N PRO A 51 -1.79 1.39 6.80
CA PRO A 51 -0.67 1.48 7.73
C PRO A 51 -0.77 0.50 8.91
N TYR A 52 -1.95 0.37 9.52
CA TYR A 52 -2.15 -0.55 10.66
C TYR A 52 -2.08 -2.02 10.24
N ASN A 53 -2.64 -2.38 9.07
CA ASN A 53 -2.47 -3.72 8.51
C ASN A 53 -0.99 -4.07 8.33
N LEU A 54 -0.19 -3.15 7.81
CA LEU A 54 1.24 -3.36 7.64
C LEU A 54 1.95 -3.45 9.00
N LEU A 55 1.60 -2.61 9.98
CA LEU A 55 2.16 -2.68 11.35
C LEU A 55 1.82 -4.00 12.06
N THR A 56 0.60 -4.52 11.90
CA THR A 56 0.22 -5.84 12.41
C THR A 56 1.17 -6.91 11.87
N PHE A 57 1.40 -6.93 10.55
CA PHE A 57 2.34 -7.88 9.95
C PHE A 57 3.76 -7.70 10.50
N ILE A 58 4.29 -6.48 10.51
CA ILE A 58 5.66 -6.19 10.96
C ILE A 58 5.85 -6.63 12.42
N ASN A 59 4.92 -6.29 13.30
CA ASN A 59 5.02 -6.66 14.71
C ASN A 59 4.85 -8.17 14.92
N CYS A 60 3.98 -8.83 14.17
CA CYS A 60 3.83 -10.28 14.22
C CYS A 60 5.13 -11.01 13.83
N VAL A 61 5.75 -10.64 12.70
CA VAL A 61 7.00 -11.30 12.25
C VAL A 61 8.20 -10.99 13.13
N ARG A 62 8.15 -9.89 13.90
CA ARG A 62 9.15 -9.53 14.92
C ARG A 62 8.91 -10.21 16.27
N GLY A 63 7.81 -10.95 16.44
CA GLY A 63 7.44 -11.58 17.71
C GLY A 63 6.83 -10.62 18.73
N ASN A 64 6.48 -9.40 18.34
CA ASN A 64 5.83 -8.39 19.18
C ASN A 64 4.31 -8.61 19.15
N CYS A 65 3.83 -9.73 19.71
CA CYS A 65 2.43 -10.13 19.60
C CYS A 65 1.46 -9.08 20.16
N GLU A 66 1.72 -8.51 21.33
CA GLU A 66 0.87 -7.49 21.95
C GLU A 66 0.66 -6.30 21.01
N GLU A 67 1.75 -5.75 20.48
CA GLU A 67 1.71 -4.63 19.55
C GLU A 67 1.04 -5.01 18.22
N SER A 68 1.25 -6.23 17.74
CA SER A 68 0.54 -6.75 16.56
C SER A 68 -0.98 -6.74 16.75
N PHE A 69 -1.46 -7.15 17.92
CA PHE A 69 -2.89 -7.17 18.24
C PHE A 69 -3.46 -5.77 18.50
N ASN A 70 -2.69 -4.87 19.12
CA ASN A 70 -3.07 -3.45 19.24
C ASN A 70 -3.28 -2.83 17.85
N ASN A 71 -2.34 -3.03 16.93
CA ASN A 71 -2.47 -2.55 15.56
C ASN A 71 -3.65 -3.19 14.82
N LEU A 72 -3.94 -4.47 15.09
CA LEU A 72 -5.11 -5.14 14.50
C LEU A 72 -6.43 -4.57 15.05
N TRP A 73 -6.48 -4.23 16.34
CA TRP A 73 -7.63 -3.57 16.97
C TRP A 73 -7.88 -2.19 16.35
N GLU A 74 -6.83 -1.38 16.17
CA GLU A 74 -6.94 -0.08 15.50
C GLU A 74 -7.47 -0.22 14.06
N ALA A 75 -6.98 -1.20 13.30
CA ALA A 75 -7.48 -1.49 11.96
C ALA A 75 -8.98 -1.84 11.97
N ASP A 76 -9.42 -2.70 12.90
CA ASP A 76 -10.83 -3.10 13.02
C ASP A 76 -11.72 -1.93 13.47
N GLU A 77 -11.26 -1.09 14.39
CA GLU A 77 -11.97 0.14 14.78
C GLU A 77 -12.16 1.11 13.62
N ILE A 78 -11.13 1.27 12.77
CA ILE A 78 -11.21 2.12 11.57
C ILE A 78 -12.25 1.57 10.60
N LEU A 79 -12.25 0.25 10.38
CA LEU A 79 -13.23 -0.42 9.51
C LEU A 79 -14.66 -0.26 10.04
N MET A 80 -14.88 -0.40 11.36
CA MET A 80 -16.18 -0.22 11.99
C MET A 80 -16.71 1.21 11.88
N LYS A 81 -15.83 2.21 12.04
CA LYS A 81 -16.19 3.64 11.98
C LYS A 81 -16.42 4.11 10.53
N CYS A 82 -15.85 3.42 9.54
CA CYS A 82 -16.13 3.67 8.12
C CYS A 82 -17.53 3.14 7.76
N HIS A 83 -18.57 3.91 8.07
CA HIS A 83 -19.99 3.62 7.73
C HIS A 83 -20.32 3.73 6.23
N GLN A 84 -19.33 3.73 5.34
CA GLN A 84 -19.56 3.69 3.90
C GLN A 84 -19.73 2.22 3.46
N PHE A 85 -20.62 1.98 2.50
CA PHE A 85 -21.09 0.66 2.01
C PHE A 85 -20.00 -0.27 1.41
N GLU A 86 -18.74 -0.12 1.80
CA GLU A 86 -17.58 -0.81 1.24
C GLU A 86 -16.64 -1.39 2.30
N THR A 87 -17.02 -1.40 3.59
CA THR A 87 -16.22 -1.97 4.70
C THR A 87 -15.69 -3.36 4.35
N GLU A 88 -16.51 -4.21 3.73
CA GLU A 88 -16.17 -5.59 3.39
C GLU A 88 -14.99 -5.70 2.40
N LYS A 89 -14.88 -4.77 1.43
CA LYS A 89 -13.76 -4.74 0.49
C LYS A 89 -12.43 -4.45 1.20
N TRP A 90 -12.47 -3.50 2.13
CA TRP A 90 -11.31 -3.07 2.93
C TRP A 90 -10.94 -4.05 4.04
N SER A 91 -11.88 -4.92 4.47
CA SER A 91 -11.62 -5.94 5.49
C SER A 91 -10.79 -7.12 4.99
N ILE A 92 -10.63 -7.34 3.68
CA ILE A 92 -9.99 -8.55 3.14
C ILE A 92 -8.55 -8.69 3.64
N VAL A 93 -7.74 -7.63 3.51
CA VAL A 93 -6.34 -7.69 3.93
C VAL A 93 -6.23 -7.76 5.46
N THR A 94 -7.05 -7.00 6.18
CA THR A 94 -7.11 -6.99 7.65
C THR A 94 -7.46 -8.36 8.21
N TYR A 95 -8.51 -9.00 7.69
CA TYR A 95 -8.93 -10.33 8.16
C TYR A 95 -7.93 -11.41 7.76
N GLY A 96 -7.25 -11.25 6.63
CA GLY A 96 -6.15 -12.14 6.26
C GLY A 96 -4.96 -12.02 7.21
N ASN A 97 -4.60 -10.80 7.60
CA ASN A 97 -3.56 -10.55 8.60
C ASN A 97 -3.97 -11.08 9.98
N ALA A 98 -5.23 -10.87 10.39
CA ALA A 98 -5.76 -11.38 11.64
C ALA A 98 -5.67 -12.91 11.71
N ALA A 99 -6.10 -13.61 10.65
CA ALA A 99 -6.05 -15.06 10.58
C ALA A 99 -4.62 -15.60 10.77
N TRP A 100 -3.63 -14.95 10.16
CA TRP A 100 -2.21 -15.28 10.36
C TRP A 100 -1.69 -14.93 11.75
N ALA A 101 -2.07 -13.78 12.32
CA ALA A 101 -1.66 -13.36 13.66
C ALA A 101 -2.14 -14.36 14.73
N TYR A 102 -3.42 -14.74 14.71
CA TYR A 102 -3.99 -15.75 15.62
C TYR A 102 -3.35 -17.13 15.41
N TYR A 103 -3.12 -17.53 14.16
CA TYR A 103 -2.41 -18.78 13.85
C TYR A 103 -1.00 -18.82 14.44
N HIS A 104 -0.28 -17.70 14.45
CA HIS A 104 1.07 -17.61 14.99
C HIS A 104 1.13 -17.75 16.51
N VAL A 105 0.12 -17.25 17.24
CA VAL A 105 0.03 -17.40 18.70
C VAL A 105 -0.62 -18.71 19.15
N GLY A 106 -1.14 -19.51 18.23
CA GLY A 106 -1.70 -20.84 18.51
C GLY A 106 -3.21 -20.85 18.76
N GLU A 107 -3.87 -19.72 18.59
CA GLU A 107 -5.33 -19.56 18.69
C GLU A 107 -5.98 -19.98 17.36
N LEU A 108 -6.07 -21.29 17.13
CA LEU A 108 -6.48 -21.86 15.85
C LEU A 108 -7.98 -21.65 15.55
N GLU A 109 -8.82 -21.61 16.58
CA GLU A 109 -10.26 -21.36 16.44
C GLU A 109 -10.53 -19.93 15.93
N GLU A 110 -9.81 -18.95 16.47
CA GLU A 110 -9.86 -17.55 16.08
C GLU A 110 -9.35 -17.38 14.64
N ALA A 111 -8.23 -18.02 14.31
CA ALA A 111 -7.72 -18.02 12.94
C ALA A 111 -8.73 -18.61 11.94
N GLN A 112 -9.43 -19.69 12.30
CA GLN A 112 -10.51 -20.26 11.47
C GLN A 112 -11.73 -19.32 11.38
N SER A 113 -12.10 -18.63 12.46
CA SER A 113 -13.19 -17.64 12.46
C SER A 113 -12.94 -16.50 11.46
N TYR A 114 -11.70 -16.01 11.33
CA TYR A 114 -11.35 -15.01 10.32
C TYR A 114 -11.37 -15.57 8.88
N LEU A 115 -11.00 -16.84 8.67
CA LEU A 115 -11.20 -17.50 7.37
C LEU A 115 -12.69 -17.59 7.01
N ASP A 116 -13.56 -17.87 7.97
CA ASP A 116 -15.01 -17.96 7.74
C ASP A 116 -15.63 -16.58 7.45
N LYS A 117 -15.08 -15.49 8.02
CA LYS A 117 -15.41 -14.12 7.63
C LYS A 117 -14.97 -13.82 6.19
N LEU A 118 -13.73 -14.17 5.84
CA LEU A 118 -13.21 -13.98 4.49
C LEU A 118 -14.00 -14.76 3.45
N GLU A 119 -14.40 -15.99 3.75
CA GLU A 119 -15.21 -16.80 2.84
C GLU A 119 -16.55 -16.13 2.52
N ARG A 120 -17.22 -15.56 3.54
CA ARG A 120 -18.47 -14.81 3.34
C ARG A 120 -18.27 -13.54 2.51
N ILE A 121 -17.19 -12.80 2.73
CA ILE A 121 -16.85 -11.61 1.94
C ILE A 121 -16.56 -12.00 0.49
N CYS A 122 -15.74 -13.03 0.27
CA CYS A 122 -15.31 -13.45 -1.06
C CYS A 122 -16.47 -13.93 -1.94
N GLN A 123 -17.51 -14.53 -1.34
CA GLN A 123 -18.73 -14.94 -2.06
C GLN A 123 -19.46 -13.78 -2.78
N GLN A 124 -19.17 -12.53 -2.42
CA GLN A 124 -19.78 -11.35 -3.03
C GLN A 124 -19.13 -10.93 -4.35
N PHE A 125 -17.92 -11.43 -4.65
CA PHE A 125 -17.16 -11.03 -5.83
C PHE A 125 -17.16 -12.14 -6.88
N PRO A 126 -17.56 -11.87 -8.14
CA PRO A 126 -17.69 -12.89 -9.18
C PRO A 126 -16.41 -13.70 -9.46
N ASP A 127 -15.25 -13.04 -9.38
CA ASP A 127 -13.94 -13.62 -9.74
C ASP A 127 -13.11 -14.07 -8.51
N ALA A 128 -13.73 -14.09 -7.33
CA ALA A 128 -13.05 -14.54 -6.11
C ALA A 128 -12.90 -16.06 -6.03
N THR A 129 -11.84 -16.49 -5.37
CA THR A 129 -11.74 -17.85 -4.84
C THR A 129 -12.37 -17.91 -3.45
N ARG A 130 -12.37 -19.09 -2.83
CA ARG A 130 -12.98 -19.29 -1.51
C ARG A 130 -12.52 -18.30 -0.44
N TYR A 131 -11.25 -17.91 -0.43
CA TYR A 131 -10.67 -17.05 0.62
C TYR A 131 -9.96 -15.81 0.06
N THR A 132 -10.14 -15.51 -1.22
CA THR A 132 -9.40 -14.42 -1.86
C THR A 132 -10.23 -13.77 -2.95
N ALA A 133 -10.27 -12.45 -2.93
CA ALA A 133 -10.71 -11.63 -4.03
C ALA A 133 -9.58 -10.66 -4.40
N MET A 134 -9.18 -10.62 -5.66
CA MET A 134 -8.23 -9.63 -6.16
C MET A 134 -9.02 -8.45 -6.75
N ILE A 135 -9.52 -7.60 -5.86
CA ILE A 135 -10.26 -6.37 -6.16
C ILE A 135 -9.33 -5.13 -6.05
N PRO A 136 -9.76 -3.93 -6.47
CA PRO A 136 -8.92 -2.73 -6.46
C PRO A 136 -8.29 -2.44 -5.10
N GLU A 137 -9.03 -2.66 -4.02
CA GLU A 137 -8.60 -2.48 -2.63
C GLU A 137 -7.41 -3.38 -2.28
N VAL A 138 -7.48 -4.66 -2.66
CA VAL A 138 -6.42 -5.63 -2.39
C VAL A 138 -5.20 -5.38 -3.29
N TYR A 139 -5.42 -5.08 -4.57
CA TYR A 139 -4.33 -4.73 -5.50
C TYR A 139 -3.60 -3.47 -5.05
N GLY A 140 -4.37 -2.47 -4.68
CA GLY A 140 -3.87 -1.18 -4.28
C GLY A 140 -3.10 -1.24 -2.97
N GLU A 141 -3.66 -1.88 -1.93
CA GLU A 141 -2.96 -2.05 -0.65
C GLU A 141 -1.68 -2.89 -0.83
N LYS A 142 -1.75 -3.98 -1.62
CA LYS A 142 -0.56 -4.75 -1.98
C LYS A 142 0.52 -3.88 -2.62
N GLY A 143 0.12 -3.07 -3.61
CA GLY A 143 1.04 -2.17 -4.30
C GLY A 143 1.66 -1.12 -3.38
N TRP A 144 0.85 -0.51 -2.52
CA TRP A 144 1.28 0.47 -1.52
C TRP A 144 2.27 -0.15 -0.51
N SER A 145 1.99 -1.35 -0.01
CA SER A 145 2.85 -2.05 0.94
C SER A 145 4.18 -2.46 0.31
N LEU A 146 4.15 -3.00 -0.91
CA LEU A 146 5.36 -3.40 -1.65
C LEU A 146 6.34 -2.23 -1.85
N LEU A 147 5.85 -1.00 -2.07
CA LEU A 147 6.71 0.19 -2.22
C LEU A 147 7.58 0.47 -0.99
N LYS A 148 7.16 0.00 0.19
CA LYS A 148 7.87 0.23 1.44
C LYS A 148 9.05 -0.72 1.66
N PHE A 149 9.09 -1.83 0.92
CA PHE A 149 10.14 -2.87 1.03
C PHE A 149 11.27 -2.73 -0.02
N GLY A 150 11.30 -1.63 -0.77
CA GLY A 150 12.44 -1.24 -1.60
C GLY A 150 12.43 -1.78 -3.03
N TRP A 151 13.55 -1.55 -3.73
CA TRP A 151 13.63 -1.56 -5.19
C TRP A 151 13.21 -2.85 -5.89
N LYS A 152 13.49 -3.99 -5.27
CA LYS A 152 13.12 -5.32 -5.80
C LYS A 152 11.60 -5.52 -5.95
N TYR A 153 10.79 -4.70 -5.28
CA TYR A 153 9.34 -4.79 -5.33
C TYR A 153 8.68 -3.71 -6.18
N TYR A 154 9.43 -2.75 -6.73
CA TYR A 154 8.83 -1.62 -7.46
C TYR A 154 8.09 -2.06 -8.73
N GLU A 155 8.60 -3.07 -9.45
CA GLU A 155 7.90 -3.62 -10.62
C GLU A 155 6.57 -4.30 -10.24
N GLU A 156 6.56 -5.11 -9.18
CA GLU A 156 5.34 -5.77 -8.72
C GLU A 156 4.34 -4.74 -8.15
N ALA A 157 4.83 -3.76 -7.39
CA ALA A 157 4.02 -2.64 -6.91
C ALA A 157 3.37 -1.88 -8.06
N SER A 158 4.14 -1.59 -9.13
CA SER A 158 3.62 -0.91 -10.32
C SER A 158 2.53 -1.73 -11.00
N LYS A 159 2.72 -3.04 -11.16
CA LYS A 159 1.69 -3.93 -11.76
C LYS A 159 0.42 -4.03 -10.91
N CYS A 160 0.56 -4.08 -9.59
CA CYS A 160 -0.60 -4.15 -8.69
C CYS A 160 -1.38 -2.83 -8.71
N THR A 161 -0.70 -1.70 -8.56
CA THR A 161 -1.33 -0.37 -8.61
C THR A 161 -1.92 -0.05 -9.98
N GLU A 162 -1.32 -0.50 -11.09
CA GLU A 162 -1.88 -0.35 -12.44
C GLU A 162 -3.25 -1.02 -12.54
N LYS A 163 -3.40 -2.23 -12.00
CA LYS A 163 -4.69 -2.94 -11.96
C LYS A 163 -5.72 -2.23 -11.10
N ALA A 164 -5.32 -1.73 -9.93
CA ALA A 164 -6.20 -0.94 -9.07
C ALA A 164 -6.70 0.34 -9.77
N VAL A 165 -5.82 1.08 -10.46
CA VAL A 165 -6.18 2.27 -11.24
C VAL A 165 -7.05 1.93 -12.46
N ALA A 166 -6.85 0.76 -13.08
CA ALA A 166 -7.66 0.35 -14.23
C ALA A 166 -9.14 0.14 -13.87
N GLU A 167 -9.41 -0.28 -12.63
CA GLU A 167 -10.75 -0.53 -12.12
C GLU A 167 -11.33 0.66 -11.34
N ASP A 168 -10.49 1.44 -10.66
CA ASP A 168 -10.87 2.66 -9.93
C ASP A 168 -9.93 3.83 -10.31
N ALA A 169 -10.21 4.44 -11.47
CA ALA A 169 -9.33 5.39 -12.13
C ALA A 169 -9.22 6.75 -11.44
N ASP A 170 -10.19 7.14 -10.61
CA ASP A 170 -10.22 8.41 -9.88
C ASP A 170 -9.75 8.26 -8.42
N ASN A 171 -9.35 7.05 -8.01
CA ASN A 171 -8.81 6.82 -6.67
C ASN A 171 -7.49 7.57 -6.45
N VAL A 172 -7.45 8.43 -5.44
CA VAL A 172 -6.27 9.22 -5.11
C VAL A 172 -5.10 8.32 -4.72
N GLU A 173 -5.32 7.35 -3.82
CA GLU A 173 -4.25 6.50 -3.29
C GLU A 173 -3.65 5.58 -4.36
N TRP A 174 -4.49 4.97 -5.21
CA TRP A 174 -4.00 4.10 -6.28
C TRP A 174 -3.20 4.89 -7.31
N ASN A 175 -3.66 6.08 -7.69
CA ASN A 175 -2.91 6.92 -8.62
C ASN A 175 -1.58 7.40 -8.03
N THR A 176 -1.56 7.79 -6.76
CA THR A 176 -0.34 8.21 -6.04
C THR A 176 0.65 7.05 -5.91
N ALA A 177 0.19 5.87 -5.49
CA ALA A 177 1.02 4.68 -5.38
C ALA A 177 1.54 4.24 -6.76
N HIS A 178 0.70 4.27 -7.80
CA HIS A 178 1.09 3.92 -9.16
C HIS A 178 2.16 4.88 -9.71
N ALA A 179 1.94 6.19 -9.59
CA ALA A 179 2.91 7.20 -10.01
C ALA A 179 4.25 7.04 -9.27
N THR A 180 4.20 6.77 -7.96
CA THR A 180 5.39 6.54 -7.14
C THR A 180 6.15 5.29 -7.56
N ALA A 181 5.44 4.18 -7.81
CA ALA A 181 6.05 2.93 -8.27
C ALA A 181 6.75 3.13 -9.61
N MET A 182 6.03 3.69 -10.60
CA MET A 182 6.57 3.99 -11.92
C MET A 182 7.78 4.93 -11.86
N PHE A 183 7.74 5.96 -11.02
CA PHE A 183 8.86 6.89 -10.87
C PHE A 183 10.10 6.20 -10.28
N ARG A 184 9.91 5.29 -9.33
CA ARG A 184 11.01 4.60 -8.65
C ARG A 184 11.62 3.48 -9.49
N ILE A 185 10.89 2.92 -10.46
CA ILE A 185 11.48 2.12 -11.54
C ILE A 185 12.33 3.10 -12.37
N LYS A 186 13.64 3.05 -12.19
CA LYS A 186 14.60 3.99 -12.81
C LYS A 186 14.79 3.69 -14.31
N GLU A 187 13.72 3.78 -15.09
CA GLU A 187 13.78 3.59 -16.53
C GLU A 187 14.59 4.72 -17.18
N PRO A 188 15.46 4.40 -18.16
CA PRO A 188 16.21 5.41 -18.89
C PRO A 188 15.28 6.40 -19.59
N VAL A 189 15.57 7.69 -19.46
CA VAL A 189 14.83 8.75 -20.14
C VAL A 189 15.53 9.14 -21.44
N ASP A 190 14.80 9.09 -22.54
CA ASP A 190 15.20 9.75 -23.78
C ASP A 190 14.91 11.26 -23.67
N ALA A 191 15.95 12.03 -23.36
CA ALA A 191 15.85 13.48 -23.20
C ALA A 191 15.46 14.23 -24.50
N THR A 192 15.44 13.56 -25.67
CA THR A 192 14.95 14.15 -26.93
C THR A 192 13.43 14.02 -27.08
N GLN A 193 12.80 13.10 -26.34
CA GLN A 193 11.37 12.92 -26.32
C GLN A 193 10.67 14.08 -25.60
N LEU A 194 9.44 14.39 -26.02
CA LEU A 194 8.55 15.28 -25.27
C LEU A 194 8.17 14.64 -23.92
N PRO A 195 8.29 15.36 -22.78
CA PRO A 195 7.91 14.84 -21.47
C PRO A 195 6.49 14.27 -21.44
N GLU A 196 5.57 14.90 -22.15
CA GLU A 196 4.16 14.51 -22.23
C GLU A 196 3.95 13.15 -22.90
N ARG A 197 4.96 12.59 -23.58
CA ARG A 197 4.92 11.23 -24.12
C ARG A 197 5.45 10.19 -23.15
N CYS A 198 6.16 10.59 -22.09
CA CYS A 198 6.63 9.70 -21.04
C CYS A 198 5.46 9.23 -20.17
N LYS A 199 5.29 7.91 -20.02
CA LYS A 199 4.20 7.34 -19.23
C LYS A 199 4.25 7.78 -17.76
N VAL A 200 5.44 7.83 -17.17
CA VAL A 200 5.66 8.29 -15.79
C VAL A 200 5.19 9.74 -15.60
N VAL A 201 5.55 10.63 -16.53
CA VAL A 201 5.14 12.05 -16.49
C VAL A 201 3.63 12.19 -16.60
N LYS A 202 2.99 11.44 -17.52
CA LYS A 202 1.53 11.42 -17.63
C LYS A 202 0.86 10.96 -16.33
N GLN A 203 1.38 9.89 -15.72
CA GLN A 203 0.82 9.35 -14.49
C GLN A 203 1.02 10.31 -13.30
N LEU A 204 2.17 10.98 -13.20
CA LEU A 204 2.41 12.02 -12.20
C LEU A 204 1.45 13.21 -12.36
N HIS A 205 1.19 13.65 -13.59
CA HIS A 205 0.18 14.68 -13.85
C HIS A 205 -1.23 14.21 -13.47
N ARG A 206 -1.57 12.94 -13.75
CA ARG A 206 -2.86 12.37 -13.36
C ARG A 206 -3.02 12.35 -11.84
N ALA A 207 -2.02 11.87 -11.11
CA ALA A 207 -2.04 11.85 -9.65
C ALA A 207 -2.14 13.28 -9.07
N LEU A 208 -1.41 14.25 -9.61
CA LEU A 208 -1.51 15.66 -9.20
C LEU A 208 -2.85 16.31 -9.54
N ALA A 209 -3.54 15.87 -10.59
CA ALA A 209 -4.89 16.36 -10.89
C ALA A 209 -5.89 15.91 -9.80
N LEU A 210 -5.66 14.74 -9.19
CA LEU A 210 -6.48 14.20 -8.10
C LEU A 210 -6.03 14.71 -6.72
N SER A 211 -4.73 14.95 -6.52
CA SER A 211 -4.15 15.53 -5.31
C SER A 211 -3.23 16.71 -5.62
N PRO A 212 -3.79 17.91 -5.90
CA PRO A 212 -3.01 19.07 -6.35
C PRO A 212 -2.05 19.64 -5.30
N THR A 213 -2.24 19.32 -4.02
CA THR A 213 -1.42 19.83 -2.91
C THR A 213 -0.31 18.86 -2.49
N ASP A 214 -0.24 17.68 -3.09
CA ASP A 214 0.77 16.67 -2.75
C ASP A 214 2.18 17.13 -3.14
N SER A 215 2.98 17.47 -2.12
CA SER A 215 4.35 17.94 -2.29
C SER A 215 5.27 16.85 -2.85
N PHE A 216 5.08 15.59 -2.48
CA PHE A 216 5.91 14.49 -2.92
C PHE A 216 5.74 14.22 -4.42
N LEU A 217 4.49 14.23 -4.92
CA LEU A 217 4.19 14.11 -6.35
C LEU A 217 4.77 15.27 -7.15
N LYS A 218 4.70 16.51 -6.62
CA LYS A 218 5.32 17.69 -7.27
C LYS A 218 6.83 17.55 -7.38
N ILE A 219 7.50 17.08 -6.33
CA ILE A 219 8.94 16.84 -6.34
C ILE A 219 9.30 15.76 -7.38
N MET A 220 8.59 14.63 -7.40
CA MET A 220 8.83 13.57 -8.37
C MET A 220 8.64 14.06 -9.82
N LEU A 221 7.60 14.85 -10.08
CA LEU A 221 7.39 15.47 -11.39
C LEU A 221 8.52 16.46 -11.73
N ALA A 222 8.94 17.29 -10.78
CA ALA A 222 10.02 18.25 -10.99
C ALA A 222 11.35 17.56 -11.32
N LEU A 223 11.70 16.49 -10.60
CA LEU A 223 12.88 15.67 -10.85
C LEU A 223 12.81 15.03 -12.24
N ARG A 224 11.65 14.46 -12.60
CA ARG A 224 11.47 13.84 -13.91
C ARG A 224 11.58 14.85 -15.05
N LEU A 225 11.03 16.05 -14.90
CA LEU A 225 11.14 17.15 -15.88
C LEU A 225 12.58 17.64 -16.06
N GLN A 226 13.41 17.57 -15.01
CA GLN A 226 14.82 17.93 -15.08
C GLN A 226 15.59 17.01 -16.03
N GLU A 227 15.27 15.70 -16.04
CA GLU A 227 15.86 14.71 -16.98
C GLU A 227 15.54 15.05 -18.44
N PHE A 228 14.37 15.63 -18.72
CA PHE A 228 13.98 16.17 -20.04
C PHE A 228 14.49 17.59 -20.33
N LYS A 229 15.43 18.11 -19.52
CA LYS A 229 15.97 19.47 -19.61
C LYS A 229 14.91 20.58 -19.48
N ARG A 230 13.74 20.29 -18.88
CA ARG A 230 12.66 21.27 -18.64
C ARG A 230 12.85 21.99 -17.30
N LYS A 231 13.94 22.75 -17.20
CA LYS A 231 14.35 23.42 -15.96
C LYS A 231 13.32 24.40 -15.41
N GLU A 232 12.66 25.18 -16.27
CA GLU A 232 11.68 26.18 -15.82
C GLU A 232 10.45 25.54 -15.15
N GLY A 233 9.92 24.46 -15.74
CA GLY A 233 8.80 23.72 -15.16
C GLY A 233 9.18 23.05 -13.84
N SER A 234 10.36 22.43 -13.82
CA SER A 234 10.93 21.83 -12.61
C SER A 234 11.10 22.85 -11.47
N HIS A 235 11.75 23.99 -11.72
CA HIS A 235 11.95 25.03 -10.72
C HIS A 235 10.64 25.64 -10.22
N ARG A 236 9.62 25.76 -11.08
CA ARG A 236 8.31 26.28 -10.67
C ARG A 236 7.66 25.37 -9.63
N LEU A 237 7.65 24.06 -9.88
CA LEU A 237 7.09 23.06 -8.96
C LEU A 237 7.85 23.06 -7.63
N LEU A 238 9.18 23.05 -7.67
CA LEU A 238 10.00 23.07 -6.44
C LEU A 238 9.78 24.34 -5.62
N LYS A 239 9.63 25.50 -6.28
CA LYS A 239 9.33 26.76 -5.59
C LYS A 239 7.97 26.73 -4.90
N GLU A 240 6.96 26.18 -5.56
CA GLU A 240 5.61 26.03 -5.00
C GLU A 240 5.63 25.12 -3.76
N VAL A 241 6.36 24.01 -3.84
CA VAL A 241 6.56 23.07 -2.73
C VAL A 241 7.24 23.76 -1.53
N LEU A 242 8.34 24.49 -1.76
CA LEU A 242 9.04 25.24 -0.70
C LEU A 242 8.18 26.34 -0.05
N GLN A 243 7.24 26.92 -0.80
CA GLN A 243 6.35 27.97 -0.28
C GLN A 243 5.22 27.39 0.58
N ASN A 244 4.74 26.19 0.25
CA ASN A 244 3.54 25.62 0.87
C ASN A 244 3.86 24.60 1.97
N SER A 245 5.04 24.01 1.97
CA SER A 245 5.41 22.94 2.91
C SER A 245 6.88 23.05 3.36
N PRO A 246 7.37 24.19 3.86
CA PRO A 246 8.80 24.38 4.12
C PRO A 246 9.41 23.39 5.14
N ASP A 247 8.57 22.82 6.01
CA ASP A 247 8.97 21.90 7.08
C ASP A 247 8.74 20.42 6.74
N ASP A 248 8.37 20.07 5.50
CA ASP A 248 8.21 18.68 5.09
C ASP A 248 9.58 17.97 5.12
N PRO A 249 9.75 16.88 5.89
CA PRO A 249 11.02 16.17 6.01
C PRO A 249 11.50 15.57 4.70
N TYR A 250 10.64 15.44 3.68
CA TYR A 250 11.04 14.99 2.34
C TYR A 250 11.57 16.13 1.44
N ILE A 251 11.50 17.40 1.89
CA ILE A 251 12.01 18.60 1.19
C ILE A 251 13.38 19.05 1.74
N ILE A 252 13.66 18.81 3.02
CA ILE A 252 14.88 19.21 3.75
C ILE A 252 16.03 18.24 3.48
#